data_AF-A0A848CZF3-F1
#
_entry.id   AF-A0A848CZF3-F1
#
_cell.length_a   1.000
_cell.length_b   1.000
_cell.length_c   1.000
_cell.angle_alpha   90.00
_cell.angle_beta   90.00
_cell.angle_gamma   90.00
#
_symmetry.space_group_name_H-M   'P 1'
#
loop_
_entity.id
_entity.type
_entity.pdbx_description
1 polymer ?
#
loop_
_entity_poly.entity_id
_entity_poly.type
_entity_poly.pdbx_seq_one_letter_code
_entity_poly.pdbx_strand_id
1 'polypeptide(L)'
;MKRKGEIVLSIIGGASSLIMIVIGLVFLYRKDDEAYLNYLHANWSESQVATSLEQMNQAGTMWVLPGIIGIALSIIAIILLKGNGGPKLTGWILILSSVVVCIISVFGFIPAMFFGIAGVMVLVRNPNIGKNKQLGK
;
A
#
# COMPACT_ATOMS: atom_id res chain seq x y z
N MET A 1 3.43 5.22 24.40
CA MET A 1 3.29 5.90 23.09
C MET A 1 1.83 6.27 22.87
N LYS A 2 1.51 7.56 22.70
CA LYS A 2 0.12 7.99 22.46
C LYS A 2 -0.40 7.65 21.04
N ARG A 3 0.48 7.18 20.13
CA ARG A 3 0.22 6.91 18.69
C ARG A 3 0.11 5.41 18.32
N LYS A 4 -0.31 4.53 19.25
CA LYS A 4 -0.24 3.08 19.01
C LYS A 4 -1.14 2.62 17.86
N GLY A 5 -2.36 3.13 17.76
CA GLY A 5 -3.32 2.71 16.74
C GLY A 5 -2.87 3.12 15.33
N GLU A 6 -2.37 4.35 15.18
CA GLU A 6 -1.88 4.87 13.90
C GLU A 6 -0.65 4.07 13.42
N ILE A 7 0.26 3.71 14.34
CA ILE A 7 1.44 2.91 14.02
C ILE A 7 1.03 1.48 13.59
N VAL A 8 0.10 0.85 14.30
CA VAL A 8 -0.37 -0.50 13.96
C VAL A 8 -1.04 -0.52 12.58
N LEU A 9 -1.87 0.48 12.28
CA LEU A 9 -2.50 0.59 10.95
C LEU A 9 -1.49 0.80 9.83
N SER A 10 -0.47 1.66 10.04
CA SER A 10 0.61 1.81 9.05
C SER A 10 1.35 0.50 8.81
N ILE A 11 1.64 -0.28 9.87
CA ILE A 11 2.29 -1.60 9.75
C ILE A 11 1.41 -2.57 8.95
N ILE A 12 0.10 -2.62 9.21
CA ILE A 12 -0.84 -3.49 8.48
C ILE A 12 -0.92 -3.06 7.01
N GLY A 13 -0.96 -1.76 6.72
CA GLY A 13 -0.89 -1.22 5.36
C GLY A 13 0.38 -1.66 4.65
N GLY A 14 1.55 -1.51 5.28
CA GLY A 14 2.82 -1.98 4.74
C GLY A 14 2.88 -3.49 4.51
N ALA A 15 2.37 -4.30 5.45
CA ALA A 15 2.29 -5.75 5.30
C ALA A 15 1.39 -6.16 4.13
N SER A 16 0.26 -5.48 3.96
CA SER A 16 -0.64 -5.71 2.82
C SER A 16 0.04 -5.35 1.50
N SER A 17 0.80 -4.26 1.46
CA SER A 17 1.62 -3.89 0.31
C SER A 17 2.70 -4.94 -0.01
N LEU A 18 3.32 -5.56 1.00
CA LEU A 18 4.27 -6.64 0.78
C LEU A 18 3.61 -7.85 0.11
N ILE A 19 2.43 -8.25 0.59
CA ILE A 19 1.65 -9.34 -0.01
C ILE A 19 1.35 -9.03 -1.47
N MET A 20 1.00 -7.78 -1.79
CA MET A 20 0.78 -7.38 -3.18
C MET A 20 2.03 -7.53 -4.06
N ILE A 21 3.20 -7.13 -3.55
CA ILE A 21 4.46 -7.32 -4.28
C ILE A 21 4.71 -8.80 -4.55
N VAL A 22 4.55 -9.66 -3.54
CA VAL A 22 4.77 -11.10 -3.68
C VAL A 22 3.85 -11.69 -4.76
N ILE A 23 2.56 -11.37 -4.73
CA ILE A 23 1.60 -11.83 -5.74
C ILE A 23 1.98 -11.32 -7.14
N GLY A 24 2.31 -10.04 -7.26
CA GLY A 24 2.72 -9.46 -8.54
C GLY A 24 3.99 -10.10 -9.10
N LEU A 25 4.97 -10.39 -8.25
CA LEU A 25 6.19 -11.10 -8.65
C LEU A 25 5.91 -12.53 -9.11
N VAL A 26 4.94 -13.23 -8.51
CA VAL A 26 4.52 -14.56 -8.99
C VAL A 26 3.98 -14.47 -10.42
N PHE A 27 3.16 -13.48 -10.75
CA PHE A 27 2.68 -13.29 -12.14
C PHE A 27 3.82 -12.98 -13.10
N LEU A 28 4.73 -12.07 -12.73
CA LEU A 28 5.87 -11.69 -13.56
C LEU A 28 6.88 -12.83 -13.75
N TYR A 29 7.05 -13.69 -12.75
CA TYR A 29 7.90 -14.87 -12.86
C TYR A 29 7.25 -15.94 -13.73
N ARG A 30 5.96 -16.23 -13.51
CA ARG A 30 5.25 -17.30 -14.21
C ARG A 30 5.17 -17.06 -15.72
N LYS A 31 5.06 -15.80 -16.17
CA LYS A 31 4.99 -15.47 -17.61
C LYS A 31 6.27 -15.80 -18.37
N ASP A 32 7.42 -15.86 -17.69
CA ASP A 32 8.74 -16.14 -18.30
C ASP A 32 9.19 -17.59 -18.10
N ASP A 33 8.36 -18.42 -17.47
CA ASP A 33 8.66 -19.83 -17.21
C ASP A 33 8.50 -20.67 -18.48
N GLU A 34 9.56 -21.38 -18.89
CA GLU A 34 9.56 -22.18 -20.12
C GLU A 34 8.50 -23.27 -20.11
N ALA A 35 8.26 -23.93 -18.98
CA ALA A 35 7.24 -24.97 -18.87
C ALA A 35 5.83 -24.39 -19.05
N TYR A 36 5.58 -23.16 -18.56
CA TYR A 36 4.34 -22.43 -18.82
C TYR A 36 4.16 -22.09 -20.28
N LEU A 37 5.20 -21.51 -20.89
CA LEU A 37 5.15 -21.06 -22.28
C LEU A 37 4.92 -22.24 -23.21
N ASN A 38 5.63 -23.35 -22.99
CA ASN A 38 5.43 -24.60 -23.73
C ASN A 38 3.99 -25.12 -23.57
N TYR A 39 3.45 -25.08 -22.35
CA TYR A 39 2.04 -25.46 -22.12
C TYR A 39 1.07 -24.54 -22.87
N LEU A 40 1.29 -23.23 -22.87
CA LEU A 40 0.43 -22.27 -23.55
C LEU A 40 0.46 -22.47 -25.07
N HIS A 41 1.65 -22.51 -25.68
CA HIS A 41 1.79 -22.72 -27.13
C HIS A 41 1.30 -24.10 -27.60
N ALA A 42 1.31 -25.12 -26.73
CA ALA A 42 0.78 -26.43 -27.05
C ALA A 42 -0.75 -26.50 -27.05
N ASN A 43 -1.43 -25.64 -26.29
CA ASN A 43 -2.88 -25.75 -26.07
C ASN A 43 -3.69 -24.58 -26.65
N TRP A 44 -3.09 -23.42 -26.84
CA TRP A 44 -3.77 -22.17 -27.21
C TRP A 44 -3.26 -21.62 -28.53
N SER A 45 -4.05 -20.78 -29.19
CA SER A 45 -3.59 -20.06 -30.39
C SER A 45 -2.55 -18.99 -30.03
N GLU A 46 -1.67 -18.64 -30.97
CA GLU A 46 -0.67 -17.58 -30.79
C GLU A 46 -1.28 -16.26 -30.27
N SER A 47 -2.47 -15.89 -30.76
CA SER A 47 -3.21 -14.71 -30.29
C SER A 47 -3.65 -14.81 -28.82
N GLN A 48 -4.09 -15.99 -28.38
CA GLN A 48 -4.47 -16.25 -27.00
C GLN A 48 -3.25 -16.25 -26.08
N VAL A 49 -2.14 -16.83 -26.52
CA VAL A 49 -0.87 -16.82 -25.78
C VAL A 49 -0.39 -15.39 -25.58
N ALA A 50 -0.30 -14.60 -26.65
CA ALA A 50 0.12 -13.20 -26.57
C ALA A 50 -0.78 -12.37 -25.63
N THR A 51 -2.10 -12.54 -25.74
CA THR A 51 -3.06 -11.85 -24.87
C THR A 51 -2.86 -12.22 -23.41
N SER A 52 -2.61 -13.50 -23.12
CA SER A 52 -2.50 -13.99 -21.75
C SER A 52 -1.19 -13.58 -21.09
N LEU A 53 -0.09 -13.59 -21.83
CA LEU A 53 1.19 -13.07 -21.35
C LEU A 53 1.12 -11.57 -21.08
N GLU A 54 0.45 -10.81 -21.95
CA GLU A 54 0.24 -9.37 -21.75
C GLU A 54 -0.63 -9.11 -20.51
N GLN A 55 -1.73 -9.85 -20.32
CA GLN A 55 -2.56 -9.74 -19.12
C GLN A 55 -1.79 -10.07 -17.84
N MET A 56 -0.95 -11.12 -17.86
CA MET A 56 -0.11 -11.46 -16.71
C MET A 56 0.95 -10.41 -16.44
N ASN A 57 1.54 -9.82 -17.48
CA ASN A 57 2.50 -8.72 -17.35
C ASN A 57 1.84 -7.47 -16.75
N GLN A 58 0.68 -7.09 -17.26
CA GLN A 58 -0.11 -5.98 -16.72
C GLN A 58 -0.53 -6.23 -15.27
N ALA A 59 -1.07 -7.41 -14.97
CA ALA A 59 -1.44 -7.80 -13.62
C ALA A 59 -0.24 -7.75 -12.69
N GLY A 60 0.87 -8.38 -13.06
CA GLY A 60 2.11 -8.35 -12.29
C GLY A 60 2.57 -6.91 -11.98
N THR A 61 2.61 -6.06 -12.99
CA THR A 61 3.01 -4.65 -12.86
C THR A 61 2.05 -3.85 -11.97
N MET A 62 0.74 -4.01 -12.16
CA MET A 62 -0.31 -3.35 -11.39
C MET A 62 -0.39 -3.81 -9.93
N TRP A 63 0.28 -4.90 -9.57
CA TRP A 63 0.40 -5.38 -8.19
C TRP A 63 1.74 -4.96 -7.56
N VAL A 64 2.85 -5.09 -8.29
CA VAL A 64 4.19 -4.75 -7.78
C VAL A 64 4.36 -3.24 -7.56
N LEU A 65 4.04 -2.42 -8.57
CA LEU A 65 4.33 -0.98 -8.51
C LEU A 65 3.62 -0.26 -7.34
N PRO A 66 2.30 -0.41 -7.13
CA PRO A 66 1.63 0.19 -5.97
C PRO A 66 2.09 -0.43 -4.65
N GLY A 67 2.46 -1.71 -4.65
CA GLY A 67 3.02 -2.38 -3.47
C GLY A 67 4.33 -1.73 -3.01
N ILE A 68 5.26 -1.47 -3.93
CA ILE A 68 6.52 -0.78 -3.61
C ILE A 68 6.26 0.62 -3.04
N ILE A 69 5.36 1.36 -3.67
CA ILE A 69 4.96 2.70 -3.21
C ILE A 69 4.34 2.61 -1.81
N GLY A 70 3.42 1.66 -1.58
CA GLY A 70 2.80 1.46 -0.29
C GLY A 70 3.78 1.10 0.82
N ILE A 71 4.79 0.28 0.55
CA ILE A 71 5.88 -0.02 1.49
C ILE A 71 6.63 1.26 1.88
N ALA A 72 7.05 2.05 0.90
CA ALA A 72 7.79 3.30 1.14
C ALA A 72 6.96 4.27 1.99
N LEU A 73 5.68 4.43 1.66
CA LEU A 73 4.76 5.32 2.38
C LEU A 73 4.49 4.83 3.81
N SER A 74 4.34 3.52 4.01
CA SER A 74 4.26 2.91 5.33
C SER A 74 5.47 3.24 6.20
N ILE A 75 6.69 3.10 5.65
CA ILE A 75 7.94 3.40 6.38
C ILE A 75 7.99 4.88 6.75
N ILE A 76 7.73 5.78 5.81
CA ILE A 76 7.70 7.24 6.05
C ILE A 76 6.69 7.58 7.14
N ALA A 77 5.49 7.00 7.08
CA ALA A 77 4.45 7.22 8.08
C ALA A 77 4.89 6.77 9.48
N ILE A 78 5.51 5.59 9.61
CA ILE A 78 6.00 5.08 10.91
C ILE A 78 7.09 6.01 11.47
N ILE A 79 8.01 6.49 10.64
CA ILE A 79 9.06 7.44 11.05
C ILE A 79 8.43 8.74 11.57
N LEU A 80 7.49 9.33 10.81
CA LEU A 80 6.80 10.56 11.21
C LEU A 80 5.97 10.39 12.49
N LEU A 81 5.32 9.23 12.65
CA LEU A 81 4.56 8.90 13.84
C LEU A 81 5.45 8.75 15.08
N LYS A 82 6.64 8.12 14.95
CA LYS A 82 7.61 7.94 16.04
C LYS A 82 8.38 9.21 16.37
N GLY A 83 8.79 9.99 15.36
CA GLY A 83 9.61 11.21 15.49
C GLY A 83 8.86 12.45 15.97
N ASN A 84 7.66 12.30 16.57
CA ASN A 84 6.81 13.40 17.01
C ASN A 84 6.44 14.40 15.91
N GLY A 85 6.40 13.96 14.64
CA GLY A 85 5.99 14.77 13.51
C GLY A 85 4.62 15.41 13.74
N GLY A 86 4.45 16.65 13.26
CA GLY A 86 3.23 17.42 13.46
C GLY A 86 2.00 16.64 12.93
N PRO A 87 0.91 16.53 13.72
CA PRO A 87 -0.24 15.71 13.36
C PRO A 87 -0.85 16.11 11.99
N LYS A 88 -0.87 17.41 11.68
CA LYS A 88 -1.34 17.89 10.37
C LYS A 88 -0.52 17.33 9.20
N LEU A 89 0.81 17.41 9.27
CA LEU A 89 1.69 16.95 8.20
C LEU A 89 1.60 15.43 8.02
N THR A 90 1.71 14.67 9.12
CA THR A 90 1.66 13.21 9.08
C THR A 90 0.31 12.70 8.57
N GLY A 91 -0.79 13.32 8.98
CA GLY A 91 -2.12 12.93 8.56
C GLY A 91 -2.39 13.18 7.07
N TRP A 92 -2.01 14.35 6.56
CA TRP A 92 -2.16 14.66 5.13
C TRP A 92 -1.28 13.79 4.23
N ILE A 93 -0.05 13.48 4.64
CA ILE A 93 0.83 12.57 3.89
C ILE A 93 0.16 11.20 3.76
N LEU A 94 -0.39 10.66 4.84
CA LEU A 94 -1.08 9.36 4.84
C LEU A 94 -2.35 9.36 3.97
N ILE A 95 -3.13 10.44 3.98
CA ILE A 95 -4.31 10.56 3.10
C ILE A 95 -3.90 10.67 1.64
N LEU A 96 -2.93 11.53 1.30
CA LEU A 96 -2.44 11.65 -0.08
C LEU A 96 -1.84 10.32 -0.55
N SER A 97 -1.14 9.61 0.34
CA SER A 97 -0.62 8.26 0.09
C SER A 97 -1.72 7.28 -0.31
N SER A 98 -2.83 7.28 0.43
CA SER A 98 -3.97 6.40 0.10
C SER A 98 -4.58 6.73 -1.26
N VAL A 99 -4.68 8.01 -1.60
CA VAL A 99 -5.24 8.45 -2.89
C VAL A 99 -4.31 8.05 -4.04
N VAL A 100 -3.01 8.30 -3.91
CA VAL A 100 -2.02 7.97 -4.94
C VAL A 100 -2.00 6.46 -5.21
N VAL A 101 -1.99 5.63 -4.17
CA VAL A 101 -1.97 4.16 -4.34
C VAL A 101 -3.24 3.66 -5.04
N CYS A 102 -4.42 4.21 -4.72
CA CYS A 102 -5.68 3.87 -5.40
C CYS A 102 -5.74 4.33 -6.87
N ILE A 103 -5.15 5.48 -7.21
CA ILE A 103 -5.11 5.98 -8.59
C ILE A 103 -4.22 5.10 -9.47
N ILE A 104 -3.10 4.63 -8.93
CA ILE A 104 -2.15 3.79 -9.68
C ILE A 104 -2.71 2.40 -9.94
N SER A 105 -3.48 1.84 -9.00
CA SER A 105 -4.05 0.51 -9.15
C SER A 105 -5.29 0.30 -8.29
N VAL A 106 -6.33 -0.26 -8.90
CA VAL A 106 -7.54 -0.71 -8.18
C VAL A 106 -7.17 -1.74 -7.10
N PHE A 107 -6.15 -2.56 -7.33
CA PHE A 107 -5.67 -3.56 -6.36
C PHE A 107 -4.97 -2.91 -5.15
N GLY A 108 -4.52 -1.66 -5.28
CA GLY A 108 -3.95 -0.86 -4.20
C GLY A 108 -4.94 -0.44 -3.11
N PHE A 109 -6.23 -0.71 -3.30
CA PHE A 109 -7.28 -0.29 -2.36
C PHE A 109 -7.09 -0.81 -0.94
N ILE A 110 -6.64 -2.07 -0.77
CA ILE A 110 -6.47 -2.69 0.55
C ILE A 110 -5.43 -1.91 1.39
N PRO A 111 -4.15 -1.76 0.96
CA PRO A 111 -3.20 -0.96 1.72
C PRO A 111 -3.61 0.51 1.83
N ALA A 112 -4.21 1.09 0.78
CA ALA A 112 -4.67 2.47 0.79
C ALA A 112 -5.72 2.73 1.88
N MET A 113 -6.64 1.78 2.11
CA MET A 113 -7.64 1.88 3.17
C MET A 113 -6.98 2.02 4.55
N PHE A 114 -5.97 1.22 4.85
CA PHE A 114 -5.26 1.32 6.13
C PHE A 114 -4.51 2.65 6.29
N PHE A 115 -3.87 3.13 5.22
CA PHE A 115 -3.22 4.44 5.23
C PHE A 115 -4.22 5.59 5.39
N GLY A 116 -5.36 5.53 4.72
CA GLY A 116 -6.44 6.52 4.84
C GLY A 116 -6.98 6.59 6.27
N ILE A 117 -7.30 5.44 6.87
CA ILE A 117 -7.78 5.37 8.27
C ILE A 117 -6.71 5.92 9.22
N ALA A 118 -5.45 5.50 9.07
CA ALA A 118 -4.35 6.03 9.88
C ALA A 118 -4.22 7.55 9.74
N GLY A 119 -4.31 8.08 8.51
CA GLY A 119 -4.23 9.51 8.23
C GLY A 119 -5.35 10.31 8.90
N VAL A 120 -6.60 9.86 8.78
CA VAL A 120 -7.75 10.48 9.45
C VAL A 120 -7.59 10.45 10.97
N MET A 121 -7.16 9.30 11.53
CA MET A 121 -6.91 9.19 12.97
C MET A 121 -5.86 10.17 13.47
N VAL A 122 -4.79 10.39 12.70
CA VAL A 122 -3.77 11.39 13.03
C VAL A 122 -4.36 12.81 13.02
N LEU A 123 -5.18 13.17 12.01
CA LEU A 123 -5.75 14.52 11.87
C LEU A 123 -6.80 14.83 12.93
N VAL A 124 -7.67 13.87 13.26
CA VAL A 124 -8.73 14.03 14.25
C VAL A 124 -8.15 14.13 15.67
N ARG A 125 -6.92 13.66 15.88
CA ARG A 125 -6.32 13.65 17.19
C ARG A 125 -5.98 15.04 17.70
N ASN A 126 -6.86 15.56 18.53
CA ASN A 126 -6.74 16.87 19.14
C ASN A 126 -5.56 16.92 20.13
N PRO A 127 -4.49 17.72 19.89
CA PRO A 127 -3.34 17.81 20.79
C PRO A 127 -3.68 18.48 22.14
N ASN A 128 -4.87 19.07 22.28
CA ASN A 128 -5.22 19.95 23.40
C ASN A 128 -5.88 19.28 24.60
N ILE A 129 -6.17 17.97 24.57
CA ILE A 129 -6.83 17.28 25.71
C ILE A 129 -5.94 17.28 26.97
N GLY A 130 -4.61 17.45 26.82
CA GLY A 130 -3.68 17.56 27.95
C GLY A 130 -3.42 18.99 28.46
N LYS A 131 -3.65 20.03 27.63
CA LYS A 131 -3.38 21.43 28.03
C LYS A 131 -4.53 22.03 28.84
N ASN A 132 -5.78 21.69 28.51
CA ASN A 132 -6.94 22.18 29.27
C ASN A 132 -7.06 21.57 30.68
N LYS A 133 -6.33 20.48 30.96
CA LYS A 133 -6.25 19.90 32.32
C LYS A 133 -5.22 20.59 33.22
N GLN A 134 -4.37 21.46 32.67
CA GLN A 134 -3.41 22.27 33.46
C GLN A 134 -3.86 23.73 33.64
N LEU A 135 -4.96 24.14 33.00
CA LEU A 135 -5.54 25.49 33.11
C LEU A 135 -6.96 25.48 33.71
N GLY A 136 -7.42 24.31 34.19
CA GLY A 136 -8.74 24.13 34.78
C GLY A 136 -8.64 23.46 36.15
N LYS A 137 -8.48 24.31 37.18
CA LYS A 137 -8.40 24.04 38.63
C LYS A 137 -7.05 23.56 39.16
#